data_AF-A0A2E9YAN0-F1
#
_entry.id   AF-A0A2E9YAN0-F1
#
_cell.length_a   1.000
_cell.length_b   1.000
_cell.length_c   1.000
_cell.angle_alpha   90.00
_cell.angle_beta   90.00
_cell.angle_gamma   90.00
#
_symmetry.space_group_name_H-M   'P 1'
#
loop_
_entity.id
_entity.type
_entity.pdbx_description
1 polymer ?
#
loop_
_entity_poly.entity_id
_entity_poly.type
_entity_poly.pdbx_seq_one_letter_code
_entity_poly.pdbx_strand_id
1 'polypeptide(L)'
;MFSVLLVSMLAVEPNFSSSLEHPFLSRQTLSLAKTTVDWDAWKADQSRMAWWLEHGWQILDGTKAGTPLLAGADANLIETNGFNPLDLNVRPSAEQHQYWSVSGDRTLHLISLTRCEVLYQRHLVNQAASKLDHRR
;
A
#
# COMPACT_ATOMS: atom_id res chain seq x y z
N MET A 1 -50.43 -13.59 38.66
CA MET A 1 -49.44 -14.10 37.68
C MET A 1 -48.20 -14.50 38.46
N PHE A 2 -47.78 -15.78 38.36
CA PHE A 2 -46.44 -16.39 38.61
C PHE A 2 -45.58 -15.78 39.77
N SER A 3 -45.23 -16.41 40.91
CA SER A 3 -44.67 -17.76 41.19
C SER A 3 -43.41 -18.00 40.31
N VAL A 4 -42.15 -18.17 40.75
CA VAL A 4 -41.57 -19.03 41.81
C VAL A 4 -40.00 -18.88 41.81
N LEU A 5 -39.36 -19.14 42.98
CA LEU A 5 -37.95 -19.60 43.32
C LEU A 5 -36.72 -18.76 42.89
N LEU A 6 -35.80 -18.31 43.78
CA LEU A 6 -34.87 -18.96 44.74
C LEU A 6 -33.58 -19.58 44.13
N VAL A 7 -32.45 -19.15 44.72
CA VAL A 7 -31.19 -19.91 44.96
C VAL A 7 -30.27 -20.05 43.73
N SER A 8 -28.94 -19.90 43.77
CA SER A 8 -27.94 -20.08 44.83
C SER A 8 -26.67 -19.25 44.55
N MET A 9 -25.93 -18.93 45.60
CA MET A 9 -24.51 -18.60 45.52
C MET A 9 -23.68 -19.82 45.10
N LEU A 10 -22.70 -19.63 44.22
CA LEU A 10 -21.46 -20.42 44.20
C LEU A 10 -20.35 -19.61 43.51
N ALA A 11 -19.28 -19.39 44.27
CA ALA A 11 -18.07 -18.68 43.90
C ALA A 11 -17.28 -19.40 42.81
N VAL A 12 -16.69 -18.64 41.89
CA VAL A 12 -15.37 -18.89 41.29
C VAL A 12 -14.81 -17.52 40.87
N GLU A 13 -13.84 -17.03 41.62
CA GLU A 13 -12.81 -16.13 41.09
C GLU A 13 -11.92 -16.93 40.12
N PRO A 14 -11.39 -16.28 39.07
CA PRO A 14 -9.98 -15.94 39.22
C PRO A 14 -9.66 -14.52 38.73
N ASN A 15 -9.16 -13.69 39.65
CA ASN A 15 -7.76 -13.27 39.67
C ASN A 15 -7.12 -12.97 38.30
N PHE A 16 -7.05 -11.69 37.92
CA PHE A 16 -5.82 -11.16 37.32
C PHE A 16 -5.50 -9.78 37.90
N SER A 17 -4.41 -9.84 38.66
CA SER A 17 -3.66 -8.77 39.31
C SER A 17 -3.36 -7.59 38.39
N SER A 18 -3.44 -6.40 39.00
CA SER A 18 -2.79 -5.17 38.57
C SER A 18 -1.32 -5.37 38.21
N SER A 19 -0.89 -4.78 37.09
CA SER A 19 0.38 -4.03 36.91
C SER A 19 0.85 -4.16 35.47
N LEU A 20 0.77 -3.05 34.72
CA LEU A 20 1.86 -2.51 33.90
C LEU A 20 1.31 -1.36 33.05
N GLU A 21 1.72 -0.16 33.45
CA GLU A 21 1.69 1.03 32.62
C GLU A 21 2.41 0.72 31.30
N HIS A 22 1.65 0.63 30.21
CA HIS A 22 2.18 0.70 28.86
C HIS A 22 1.44 1.82 28.11
N PRO A 23 2.07 2.99 27.92
CA PRO A 23 1.59 3.99 26.98
C PRO A 23 2.01 3.54 25.58
N PHE A 24 1.43 2.44 25.08
CA PHE A 24 1.78 1.92 23.75
C PHE A 24 0.54 1.56 22.94
N LEU A 25 -0.46 2.43 22.96
CA LEU A 25 -1.52 2.42 21.96
C LEU A 25 -1.80 3.84 21.47
N SER A 26 -0.74 4.56 21.07
CA SER A 26 -0.89 5.49 19.95
C SER A 26 -1.12 4.67 18.69
N ARG A 27 -2.33 4.12 18.54
CA ARG A 27 -2.92 3.94 17.21
C ARG A 27 -2.95 5.35 16.66
N GLN A 28 -1.88 5.75 15.97
CA GLN A 28 -1.96 6.83 15.01
C GLN A 28 -2.94 6.31 13.97
N THR A 29 -4.21 6.59 14.21
CA THR A 29 -5.18 6.83 13.16
C THR A 29 -4.54 7.96 12.35
N LEU A 30 -3.66 7.60 11.42
CA LEU A 30 -3.40 8.38 10.24
C LEU A 30 -4.81 8.59 9.70
N SER A 31 -5.38 9.74 10.06
CA SER A 31 -6.53 10.30 9.39
C SER A 31 -6.02 10.45 7.97
N LEU A 32 -6.26 9.41 7.18
CA LEU A 32 -6.16 9.45 5.75
C LEU A 32 -7.29 10.39 5.36
N ALA A 33 -7.07 11.69 5.58
CA ALA A 33 -7.82 12.74 4.92
C ALA A 33 -7.88 12.25 3.49
N LYS A 34 -9.11 12.04 2.99
CA LYS A 34 -9.40 11.52 1.65
C LYS A 34 -8.85 12.54 0.67
N THR A 35 -7.53 12.53 0.54
CA THR A 35 -6.75 13.37 -0.33
C THR A 35 -6.98 12.70 -1.64
N THR A 36 -7.81 13.31 -2.48
CA THR A 36 -8.05 12.80 -3.82
C THR A 36 -6.69 12.71 -4.49
N VAL A 37 -6.16 11.48 -4.61
CA VAL A 37 -4.84 11.25 -5.18
C VAL A 37 -5.01 11.27 -6.69
N ASP A 38 -4.50 12.34 -7.29
CA ASP A 38 -4.62 12.61 -8.71
C ASP A 38 -3.28 12.41 -9.43
N TRP A 39 -3.33 11.85 -10.65
CA TRP A 39 -2.13 11.54 -11.43
C TRP A 39 -1.40 12.79 -11.89
N ASP A 40 -2.14 13.84 -12.30
CA ASP A 40 -1.52 15.06 -12.81
C ASP A 40 -0.82 15.80 -11.68
N ALA A 41 -1.40 15.80 -10.47
CA ALA A 41 -0.73 16.29 -9.27
C ALA A 41 0.54 15.49 -8.91
N TRP A 42 0.53 14.16 -9.09
CA TRP A 42 1.72 13.32 -8.91
C TRP A 42 2.81 13.64 -9.94
N LYS A 43 2.43 13.80 -11.20
CA LYS A 43 3.35 14.09 -12.30
C LYS A 43 3.99 15.47 -12.20
N ALA A 44 3.28 16.45 -11.63
CA ALA A 44 3.79 17.79 -11.41
C ALA A 44 4.84 17.87 -10.27
N ASP A 45 4.81 16.94 -9.31
CA ASP A 45 5.75 16.87 -8.20
C ASP A 45 6.95 15.97 -8.56
N GLN A 46 8.13 16.59 -8.68
CA GLN A 46 9.36 15.89 -9.06
C GLN A 46 9.77 14.79 -8.08
N SER A 47 9.56 15.00 -6.77
CA SER A 47 9.99 14.04 -5.74
C SER A 47 9.07 12.81 -5.75
N ARG A 48 7.75 13.06 -5.86
CA ARG A 48 6.77 11.98 -6.04
C ARG A 48 7.02 11.20 -7.31
N MET A 49 7.32 11.88 -8.41
CA MET A 49 7.52 11.21 -9.69
C MET A 49 8.83 10.40 -9.74
N ALA A 50 9.91 10.93 -9.17
CA ALA A 50 11.14 10.15 -9.00
C ALA A 50 10.89 8.89 -8.17
N TRP A 51 10.18 9.02 -7.04
CA TRP A 51 9.82 7.86 -6.21
C TRP A 51 8.92 6.86 -6.95
N TRP A 52 7.94 7.35 -7.72
CA TRP A 52 7.05 6.49 -8.51
C TRP A 52 7.80 5.73 -9.61
N LEU A 53 8.77 6.36 -10.27
CA LEU A 53 9.60 5.70 -11.28
C LEU A 53 10.40 4.52 -10.70
N GLU A 54 10.74 4.57 -9.42
CA GLU A 54 11.49 3.50 -8.74
C GLU A 54 10.58 2.44 -8.09
N HIS A 55 9.37 2.81 -7.66
CA HIS A 55 8.56 1.98 -6.77
C HIS A 55 7.09 1.82 -7.17
N GLY A 56 6.59 2.60 -8.12
CA GLY A 56 5.18 2.67 -8.49
C GLY A 56 4.70 1.56 -9.43
N TRP A 57 5.62 0.74 -9.91
CA TRP A 57 5.37 -0.32 -10.87
C TRP A 57 6.40 -1.43 -10.71
N GLN A 58 6.13 -2.58 -11.30
CA GLN A 58 7.06 -3.70 -11.35
C GLN A 58 6.74 -4.62 -12.51
N ILE A 59 7.74 -5.35 -12.98
CA ILE A 59 7.59 -6.48 -13.89
C ILE A 59 7.85 -7.74 -13.07
N LEU A 60 6.90 -8.65 -13.10
CA LEU A 60 6.94 -9.90 -12.36
C LEU A 60 7.01 -11.08 -13.32
N ASP A 61 7.76 -12.11 -12.95
CA ASP A 61 7.75 -13.37 -13.66
C ASP A 61 6.42 -14.10 -13.45
N GLY A 62 5.94 -14.71 -14.53
CA GLY A 62 4.65 -15.39 -14.59
C GLY A 62 3.50 -14.47 -15.00
N THR A 63 2.50 -15.09 -15.65
CA THR A 63 1.24 -14.45 -15.99
C THR A 63 0.10 -15.09 -15.21
N LYS A 64 -0.69 -14.28 -14.50
CA LYS A 64 -1.94 -14.77 -13.90
C LYS A 64 -3.00 -14.98 -14.98
N ALA A 65 -3.74 -16.09 -14.90
CA ALA A 65 -4.86 -16.35 -15.79
C ALA A 65 -5.92 -15.23 -15.73
N GLY A 66 -6.36 -14.76 -16.89
CA GLY A 66 -7.35 -13.68 -17.02
C GLY A 66 -6.77 -12.26 -17.03
N THR A 67 -5.45 -12.10 -16.91
CA THR A 67 -4.80 -10.79 -17.11
C THR A 67 -4.83 -10.42 -18.60
N PRO A 68 -5.25 -9.19 -18.97
CA PRO A 68 -5.27 -8.76 -20.36
C PRO A 68 -3.85 -8.68 -20.93
N LEU A 69 -3.69 -9.01 -22.21
CA LEU A 69 -2.40 -8.89 -22.89
C LEU A 69 -2.07 -7.40 -23.12
N LEU A 70 -0.83 -7.01 -22.84
CA LEU A 70 -0.32 -5.69 -23.22
C LEU A 70 -0.20 -5.60 -24.75
N ALA A 71 -0.48 -4.44 -25.33
CA ALA A 71 -0.39 -4.28 -26.78
C ALA A 71 1.04 -4.61 -27.28
N GLY A 72 1.15 -5.23 -28.46
CA GLY A 72 2.44 -5.74 -28.93
C GLY A 72 3.54 -4.68 -29.06
N ALA A 73 3.21 -3.45 -29.45
CA ALA A 73 4.17 -2.34 -29.50
C ALA A 73 4.67 -1.94 -28.10
N ASP A 74 3.77 -1.91 -27.12
CA ASP A 74 4.06 -1.56 -25.73
C ASP A 74 4.86 -2.67 -25.02
N ALA A 75 4.56 -3.93 -25.32
CA ALA A 75 5.34 -5.07 -24.83
C ALA A 75 6.80 -5.01 -25.31
N ASN A 76 7.04 -4.60 -26.56
CA ASN A 76 8.39 -4.44 -27.08
C ASN A 76 9.20 -3.35 -26.35
N LEU A 77 8.55 -2.29 -25.85
CA LEU A 77 9.21 -1.24 -25.07
C LEU A 77 9.76 -1.79 -23.75
N ILE A 78 9.04 -2.72 -23.12
CA ILE A 78 9.45 -3.35 -21.86
C ILE A 78 10.72 -4.19 -22.03
N GLU A 79 10.93 -4.80 -23.20
CA GLU A 79 12.13 -5.59 -23.48
C GLU A 79 13.38 -4.74 -23.79
N THR A 80 13.23 -3.43 -23.92
CA THR A 80 14.36 -2.55 -24.20
C THR A 80 15.20 -2.31 -22.94
N ASN A 81 16.52 -2.29 -23.10
CA ASN A 81 17.42 -1.94 -22.00
C ASN A 81 17.19 -0.46 -21.61
N GLY A 82 16.88 -0.22 -20.33
CA GLY A 82 16.56 1.12 -19.84
C GLY A 82 15.09 1.53 -20.01
N PHE A 83 14.18 0.56 -20.10
CA PHE A 83 12.73 0.80 -20.11
C PHE A 83 12.27 1.86 -19.08
N ASN A 84 11.49 2.83 -19.54
CA ASN A 84 10.82 3.81 -18.70
C ASN A 84 9.30 3.55 -18.72
N PRO A 85 8.64 3.33 -17.56
CA PRO A 85 7.19 3.08 -17.49
C PRO A 85 6.35 4.22 -18.06
N LEU A 86 6.86 5.45 -18.13
CA LEU A 86 6.16 6.59 -18.72
C LEU A 86 6.01 6.48 -20.24
N ASP A 87 6.85 5.68 -20.90
CA ASP A 87 6.82 5.48 -22.36
C ASP A 87 5.57 4.71 -22.80
N LEU A 88 4.98 3.91 -21.90
CA LEU A 88 3.73 3.19 -22.15
C LEU A 88 2.51 4.13 -22.24
N ASN A 89 2.65 5.39 -21.79
CA ASN A 89 1.55 6.36 -21.70
C ASN A 89 0.31 5.83 -20.92
N VAL A 90 0.51 4.85 -20.05
CA VAL A 90 -0.52 4.27 -19.18
C VAL A 90 -0.54 5.06 -17.88
N ARG A 91 -1.73 5.52 -17.49
CA ARG A 91 -1.95 6.23 -16.23
C ARG A 91 -2.35 5.23 -15.15
N PRO A 92 -1.70 5.24 -13.96
CA PRO A 92 -2.14 4.42 -12.86
C PRO A 92 -3.55 4.82 -12.41
N SER A 93 -4.40 3.83 -12.13
CA SER A 93 -5.70 4.08 -11.53
C SER A 93 -5.54 4.61 -10.10
N ALA A 94 -6.46 5.51 -9.70
CA ALA A 94 -6.44 6.10 -8.37
C ALA A 94 -6.60 5.03 -7.27
N GLU A 95 -7.48 4.06 -7.49
CA GLU A 95 -7.90 3.12 -6.44
C GLU A 95 -7.45 1.68 -6.69
N GLN A 96 -7.29 1.28 -7.95
CA GLN A 96 -7.09 -0.12 -8.32
C GLN A 96 -5.70 -0.37 -8.90
N HIS A 97 -5.09 -1.48 -8.49
CA HIS A 97 -3.91 -1.99 -9.16
C HIS A 97 -4.28 -2.46 -10.57
N GLN A 98 -3.39 -2.21 -11.53
CA GLN A 98 -3.61 -2.63 -12.91
C GLN A 98 -2.53 -3.61 -13.34
N TYR A 99 -2.93 -4.56 -14.17
CA TYR A 99 -2.10 -5.69 -14.55
C TYR A 99 -2.23 -5.95 -16.05
N TRP A 100 -1.10 -6.21 -16.69
CA TRP A 100 -1.06 -6.65 -18.09
C TRP A 100 -0.06 -7.79 -18.24
N SER A 101 -0.40 -8.78 -19.07
CA SER A 101 0.55 -9.81 -19.47
C SER A 101 1.49 -9.24 -20.52
N VAL A 102 2.79 -9.43 -20.30
CA VAL A 102 3.86 -9.08 -21.22
C VAL A 102 4.34 -10.38 -21.84
N SER A 103 4.20 -10.51 -23.15
CA SER A 103 4.68 -11.67 -23.94
C SER A 103 4.21 -13.06 -23.46
N GLY A 104 3.17 -13.11 -22.61
CA GLY A 104 2.59 -14.34 -22.07
C GLY A 104 3.30 -14.93 -20.86
N ASP A 105 4.53 -14.53 -20.56
CA ASP A 105 5.36 -15.12 -19.50
C ASP A 105 5.63 -14.18 -18.32
N ARG A 106 5.36 -12.89 -18.46
CA ARG A 106 5.53 -11.87 -17.41
C ARG A 106 4.28 -11.05 -17.20
N THR A 107 4.23 -10.36 -16.07
CA THR A 107 3.15 -9.42 -15.74
C THR A 107 3.73 -8.04 -15.43
N LEU A 108 3.28 -7.04 -16.17
CA LEU A 108 3.41 -5.64 -15.77
C LEU A 108 2.35 -5.33 -14.71
N HIS A 109 2.79 -4.84 -13.56
CA HIS A 109 1.92 -4.44 -12.45
C HIS A 109 2.14 -2.96 -12.13
N LEU A 110 1.09 -2.16 -12.31
CA LEU A 110 1.03 -0.76 -11.89
C LEU A 110 0.30 -0.65 -10.55
N ILE A 111 0.95 -0.01 -9.58
CA ILE A 111 0.39 0.21 -8.25
C ILE A 111 -0.60 1.38 -8.30
N SER A 112 -1.71 1.28 -7.56
CA SER A 112 -2.72 2.35 -7.52
C SER A 112 -2.15 3.60 -6.87
N LEU A 113 -2.61 4.78 -7.30
CA LEU A 113 -2.07 6.04 -6.77
C LEU A 113 -2.32 6.19 -5.28
N THR A 114 -3.48 5.77 -4.79
CA THR A 114 -3.78 5.76 -3.35
C THR A 114 -2.74 4.93 -2.58
N ARG A 115 -2.36 3.76 -3.12
CA ARG A 115 -1.34 2.93 -2.48
C ARG A 115 0.04 3.58 -2.59
N CYS A 116 0.39 4.17 -3.73
CA CYS A 116 1.63 4.92 -3.90
C CYS A 116 1.73 6.07 -2.88
N GLU A 117 0.66 6.84 -2.65
CA GLU A 117 0.65 7.93 -1.66
C GLU A 117 0.94 7.42 -0.26
N VAL A 118 0.27 6.36 0.18
CA VAL A 118 0.53 5.76 1.49
C VAL A 118 2.00 5.31 1.63
N LEU A 119 2.54 4.66 0.60
CA LEU A 119 3.92 4.18 0.61
C LEU A 119 4.93 5.33 0.58
N TYR A 120 4.66 6.38 -0.19
CA TYR A 120 5.49 7.58 -0.27
C TYR A 120 5.51 8.35 1.05
N GLN A 121 4.35 8.59 1.67
CA GLN A 121 4.29 9.22 2.99
C GLN A 121 5.07 8.42 4.04
N ARG A 122 4.97 7.10 4.01
CA ARG A 122 5.77 6.23 4.88
C ARG A 122 7.27 6.34 4.58
N HIS A 123 7.67 6.41 3.31
CA HIS A 123 9.06 6.61 2.92
C HIS A 123 9.62 7.93 3.49
N LEU A 124 8.87 9.03 3.42
CA LEU A 124 9.27 10.33 3.97
C LEU A 124 9.50 10.27 5.49
N VAL A 125 8.59 9.63 6.23
CA VAL A 125 8.72 9.44 7.68
C VAL A 125 9.97 8.63 8.02
N ASN A 126 10.19 7.52 7.31
CA ASN A 126 11.36 6.66 7.53
C ASN A 126 12.67 7.41 7.22
N GLN A 127 12.72 8.16 6.11
CA GLN A 127 13.90 8.93 5.74
C GLN A 127 14.23 10.02 6.77
N ALA A 128 13.21 10.69 7.32
CA ALA A 128 13.38 11.66 8.38
C ALA A 128 13.90 11.02 9.68
N ALA A 129 13.36 9.86 10.06
CA ALA A 129 13.83 9.10 11.23
C ALA A 129 15.29 8.66 11.06
N SER A 130 15.66 8.08 9.93
CA SER A 130 17.05 7.67 9.67
C SER A 130 18.03 8.84 9.74
N LYS A 131 17.65 10.03 9.25
CA LYS A 131 18.50 11.24 9.34
C LYS A 131 18.72 11.72 10.78
N LEU A 132 17.78 11.47 11.69
CA LEU A 132 17.92 11.82 13.11
C LEU A 132 18.84 10.86 13.85
N ASP A 133 18.76 9.56 13.54
CA ASP A 133 19.62 8.54 14.16
C ASP A 133 21.10 8.71 13.77
N HIS A 134 21.39 9.18 12.55
CA HIS A 134 22.76 9.43 12.10
C HIS A 134 23.39 10.73 12.65
N ARG A 135 22.62 11.56 13.37
CA ARG A 135 23.10 12.82 13.97
C ARG A 135 23.36 12.73 15.47
N ARG A 136 23.14 11.56 16.08
CA ARG A 136 23.43 11.26 17.48
C ARG A 136 24.73 10.46 17.59
#